data_AF-A0A7C1AAY8-F1
#
_entry.id   AF-A0A7C1AAY8-F1
#
_cell.length_a   1.000
_cell.length_b   1.000
_cell.length_c   1.000
_cell.angle_alpha   90.00
_cell.angle_beta   90.00
_cell.angle_gamma   90.00
#
_symmetry.space_group_name_H-M   'P 1'
#
loop_
_entity.id
_entity.type
_entity.pdbx_description
1 polymer ?
#
loop_
_entity_poly.entity_id
_entity_poly.type
_entity_poly.pdbx_seq_one_letter_code
_entity_poly.pdbx_strand_id
1 'polypeptide(L)'
;MSPDIFKKILEDNKELSSLPQVIVEVINIANDPDSSVSSLAGVIKKDPALTAKLLRIVNSPYYCPAREITTIDQAVVTVGLRTVTSVALAASIYDKFKSMGRSIDRIRFWRHSLEVALTSRHIAREAGYEPAEEAFAAGLLHDIGSLVLEASFPDEFAKNCRLAESGVRLTSVEQRTWGTNHARVGQFLLTQWKLPESICEAVGNHHVVYAEGEMSPEHKLNQIVNLANHISKFRFREVPQPDKEEFGNKRILTENLGLSLDVLGDVEQNSISEVANESSYLDVEIGSIEDILRDANHLLFKQYLIAEQLLHENMQMQQHLSDTATGNMQPIRELVKSFSQFIFDVNEIIINQTHTLQPASSGKADNIKEISDRPVVLINESVDTISVILKELRRLCDLQSGCDHKVIKDAKDQIRLRIKRLHKGKVTATV
;
A
#
# COMPACT_ATOMS: atom_id res chain seq x y z
N MET A 1 17.01 -7.54 -22.89
CA MET A 1 16.04 -8.44 -22.25
C MET A 1 16.37 -9.85 -22.70
N SER A 2 16.47 -10.85 -21.82
CA SER A 2 16.51 -12.23 -22.29
C SER A 2 15.06 -12.64 -22.61
N PRO A 3 14.68 -12.84 -23.89
CA PRO A 3 13.34 -13.30 -24.27
C PRO A 3 12.98 -14.69 -23.70
N ASP A 4 13.94 -15.38 -23.08
CA ASP A 4 13.76 -16.75 -22.60
C ASP A 4 12.87 -16.87 -21.36
N ILE A 5 12.84 -15.87 -20.46
CA ILE A 5 12.05 -16.00 -19.23
C ILE A 5 10.54 -15.94 -19.48
N PHE A 6 10.08 -15.00 -20.30
CA PHE A 6 8.65 -14.87 -20.62
C PHE A 6 8.14 -16.08 -21.40
N LYS A 7 8.97 -16.59 -22.33
CA LYS A 7 8.68 -17.85 -23.03
C LYS A 7 8.58 -19.01 -22.04
N LYS A 8 9.55 -19.14 -21.12
CA LYS A 8 9.56 -20.18 -20.10
C LYS A 8 8.33 -20.11 -19.17
N ILE A 9 7.91 -18.92 -18.75
CA ILE A 9 6.68 -18.73 -17.95
C ILE A 9 5.46 -19.29 -18.69
N LEU A 10 5.32 -19.01 -19.99
CA LEU A 10 4.19 -19.51 -20.79
C LEU A 10 4.27 -21.04 -21.03
N GLU A 11 5.47 -21.58 -21.20
CA GLU A 11 5.68 -23.01 -21.48
C GLU A 11 5.49 -23.88 -20.23
N ASP A 12 6.11 -23.48 -19.11
CA ASP A 12 6.14 -24.26 -17.87
C ASP A 12 4.81 -24.18 -17.10
N ASN A 13 4.00 -23.14 -17.37
CA ASN A 13 2.74 -22.93 -16.68
C ASN A 13 1.59 -22.72 -17.66
N LYS A 14 1.22 -23.78 -18.38
CA LYS A 14 0.04 -23.78 -19.27
C LYS A 14 -1.22 -23.32 -18.54
N GLU A 15 -1.36 -23.66 -17.26
CA GLU A 15 -2.47 -23.19 -16.43
C GLU A 15 -2.44 -21.67 -16.23
N LEU A 16 -1.27 -21.03 -16.15
CA LEU A 16 -1.14 -19.57 -16.10
C LEU A 16 -1.48 -18.91 -17.45
N SER A 17 -1.28 -19.61 -18.56
CA SER A 17 -1.57 -19.07 -19.89
C SER A 17 -3.07 -18.99 -20.24
N SER A 18 -3.94 -19.72 -19.52
CA SER A 18 -5.38 -19.77 -19.82
C SER A 18 -6.25 -19.15 -18.72
N LEU A 19 -7.07 -18.17 -19.11
CA LEU A 19 -8.19 -17.69 -18.30
C LEU A 19 -9.44 -18.56 -18.52
N PRO A 20 -10.35 -18.63 -17.53
CA PRO A 20 -11.67 -19.22 -17.74
C PRO A 20 -12.38 -18.54 -18.91
N GLN A 21 -13.10 -19.30 -19.73
CA GLN A 21 -13.74 -18.80 -20.94
C GLN A 21 -14.69 -17.61 -20.65
N VAL A 22 -15.42 -17.65 -19.53
CA VAL A 22 -16.29 -16.55 -19.10
C VAL A 22 -15.52 -15.24 -18.96
N ILE A 23 -14.27 -15.28 -18.51
CA ILE A 23 -13.43 -14.08 -18.33
C ILE A 23 -12.89 -13.59 -19.66
N VAL A 24 -12.52 -14.49 -20.56
CA VAL A 24 -12.15 -14.12 -21.93
C VAL A 24 -13.32 -13.41 -22.62
N GLU A 25 -14.55 -13.91 -22.45
CA GLU A 25 -15.77 -13.26 -22.96
C GLU A 25 -16.01 -11.89 -22.30
N VAL A 26 -15.85 -11.76 -20.97
CA VAL A 26 -15.94 -10.47 -20.25
C VAL A 26 -14.92 -9.45 -20.79
N ILE A 27 -13.66 -9.87 -20.99
CA ILE A 27 -12.58 -9.03 -21.52
C ILE A 27 -12.90 -8.56 -22.95
N ASN A 28 -13.38 -9.47 -23.80
CA ASN A 28 -13.74 -9.12 -25.18
C ASN A 28 -14.86 -8.08 -25.21
N ILE A 29 -15.88 -8.22 -24.34
CA ILE A 29 -16.98 -7.25 -24.22
C ILE A 29 -16.47 -5.91 -23.65
N ALA A 30 -15.54 -5.93 -22.71
CA ALA A 30 -14.98 -4.72 -22.12
C ALA A 30 -14.12 -3.91 -23.10
N ASN A 31 -13.42 -4.59 -24.00
CA ASN A 31 -12.58 -3.98 -25.03
C ASN A 31 -13.38 -3.53 -26.26
N ASP A 32 -14.66 -3.88 -26.35
CA ASP A 32 -15.53 -3.52 -27.46
C ASP A 32 -16.33 -2.24 -27.14
N PRO A 33 -16.08 -1.12 -27.84
CA PRO A 33 -16.77 0.14 -27.59
C PRO A 33 -18.28 0.09 -27.91
N ASP A 34 -18.71 -0.87 -28.73
CA ASP A 34 -20.12 -1.05 -29.13
C ASP A 34 -20.86 -2.07 -28.25
N SER A 35 -20.19 -2.63 -27.24
CA SER A 35 -20.76 -3.67 -26.40
C SER A 35 -21.87 -3.16 -25.47
N SER A 36 -22.92 -3.97 -25.36
CA SER A 36 -24.11 -3.64 -24.57
C SER A 36 -24.05 -4.19 -23.14
N VAL A 37 -24.79 -3.53 -22.24
CA VAL A 37 -25.06 -4.01 -20.87
C VAL A 37 -25.61 -5.43 -20.86
N SER A 38 -26.50 -5.76 -21.81
CA SER A 38 -27.12 -7.07 -21.91
C SER A 38 -26.11 -8.16 -22.29
N SER A 39 -25.12 -7.82 -23.12
CA SER A 39 -24.05 -8.74 -23.51
C SER A 39 -23.21 -9.15 -22.31
N LEU A 40 -22.74 -8.18 -21.50
CA LEU A 40 -21.93 -8.47 -20.31
C LEU A 40 -22.73 -9.27 -19.28
N ALA A 41 -23.96 -8.84 -18.99
CA ALA A 41 -24.82 -9.53 -18.05
C ALA A 41 -25.10 -10.98 -18.49
N GLY A 42 -25.31 -11.21 -19.78
CA GLY A 42 -25.51 -12.54 -20.35
C GLY A 42 -24.31 -13.46 -20.17
N VAL A 43 -23.09 -12.95 -20.29
CA VAL A 43 -21.86 -13.73 -20.07
C VAL A 43 -21.67 -14.07 -18.60
N ILE A 44 -21.78 -13.08 -17.70
CA ILE A 44 -21.57 -13.28 -16.26
C ILE A 44 -22.58 -14.28 -15.69
N LYS A 45 -23.85 -14.23 -16.15
CA LYS A 45 -24.92 -15.16 -15.75
C LYS A 45 -24.62 -16.63 -16.08
N LYS A 46 -23.71 -16.93 -17.03
CA LYS A 46 -23.29 -18.31 -17.33
C LYS A 46 -22.44 -18.92 -16.22
N ASP A 47 -21.87 -18.09 -15.34
CA ASP A 47 -21.09 -18.51 -14.19
C ASP A 47 -21.83 -18.12 -12.89
N PRO A 48 -22.52 -19.08 -12.24
CA PRO A 48 -23.25 -18.82 -11.00
C PRO A 48 -22.35 -18.36 -9.84
N ALA A 49 -21.09 -18.82 -9.79
CA ALA A 49 -20.17 -18.45 -8.73
C ALA A 49 -19.71 -16.99 -8.89
N LEU A 50 -19.34 -16.60 -10.12
CA LEU A 50 -19.02 -15.21 -10.44
C LEU A 50 -20.23 -14.28 -10.25
N THR A 51 -21.42 -14.73 -10.66
CA THR A 51 -22.68 -13.98 -10.47
C THR A 51 -22.93 -13.71 -8.99
N ALA A 52 -22.90 -14.73 -8.14
CA ALA A 52 -23.13 -14.59 -6.71
C ALA A 52 -22.10 -13.68 -6.04
N LYS A 53 -20.82 -13.82 -6.41
CA LYS A 53 -19.74 -12.99 -5.90
C LYS A 53 -19.89 -11.53 -6.31
N LEU A 54 -20.18 -11.27 -7.59
CA LEU A 54 -20.41 -9.91 -8.09
C LEU A 54 -21.60 -9.26 -7.37
N LEU A 55 -22.73 -9.97 -7.22
CA LEU A 55 -23.90 -9.48 -6.49
C LEU A 55 -23.55 -9.15 -5.04
N ARG A 56 -22.75 -9.99 -4.36
CA ARG A 56 -22.29 -9.71 -3.00
C ARG A 56 -21.44 -8.44 -2.93
N ILE A 57 -20.55 -8.25 -3.90
CA ILE A 57 -19.67 -7.08 -3.96
C ILE A 57 -20.46 -5.80 -4.22
N VAL A 58 -21.36 -5.78 -5.21
CA VAL A 58 -22.16 -4.57 -5.53
C VAL A 58 -23.21 -4.24 -4.45
N ASN A 59 -23.50 -5.18 -3.55
CA ASN A 59 -24.30 -4.94 -2.35
C ASN A 59 -23.46 -4.61 -1.11
N SER A 60 -22.14 -4.44 -1.23
CA SER A 60 -21.31 -4.05 -0.09
C SER A 60 -21.65 -2.63 0.39
N PRO A 61 -21.39 -2.30 1.67
CA PRO A 61 -21.59 -0.97 2.21
C PRO A 61 -20.92 0.13 1.37
N TYR A 62 -19.86 -0.19 0.64
CA TYR A 62 -19.20 0.72 -0.29
C TYR A 62 -20.14 1.29 -1.37
N TYR A 63 -20.96 0.44 -2.01
CA TYR A 63 -21.84 0.87 -3.09
C TYR A 63 -23.16 1.47 -2.59
N CYS A 64 -23.48 1.32 -1.29
CA CYS A 64 -24.67 1.88 -0.64
C CYS A 64 -25.94 1.79 -1.52
N PRO A 65 -26.30 0.62 -2.08
CA PRO A 65 -27.42 0.56 -3.01
C PRO A 65 -28.73 0.88 -2.27
N ALA A 66 -29.57 1.73 -2.87
CA ALA A 66 -30.85 2.16 -2.27
C ALA A 66 -31.80 1.00 -1.98
N ARG A 67 -31.64 -0.11 -2.72
CA ARG A 67 -32.31 -1.40 -2.53
C ARG A 67 -31.34 -2.51 -2.90
N GLU A 68 -31.51 -3.68 -2.31
CA GLU A 68 -30.72 -4.86 -2.64
C GLU A 68 -30.73 -5.13 -4.15
N ILE A 69 -29.53 -5.22 -4.73
CA ILE A 69 -29.32 -5.57 -6.14
C ILE A 69 -29.38 -7.07 -6.26
N THR A 70 -30.34 -7.58 -7.03
CA THR A 70 -30.62 -9.03 -7.13
C THR A 70 -30.26 -9.62 -8.49
N THR A 71 -29.94 -8.78 -9.48
CA THR A 71 -29.60 -9.23 -10.84
C THR A 71 -28.37 -8.51 -11.40
N ILE A 72 -27.65 -9.16 -12.33
CA ILE A 72 -26.49 -8.55 -12.98
C ILE A 72 -26.89 -7.34 -13.84
N ASP A 73 -28.06 -7.35 -14.46
CA ASP A 73 -28.53 -6.19 -15.23
C ASP A 73 -28.71 -4.98 -14.32
N GLN A 74 -29.29 -5.18 -13.12
CA GLN A 74 -29.39 -4.12 -12.10
C GLN A 74 -28.00 -3.65 -11.65
N ALA A 75 -27.06 -4.57 -11.45
CA ALA A 75 -25.68 -4.23 -11.07
C ALA A 75 -25.04 -3.33 -12.14
N VAL A 76 -25.09 -3.72 -13.41
CA VAL A 76 -24.51 -2.94 -14.51
C VAL A 76 -25.19 -1.59 -14.67
N VAL A 77 -26.51 -1.49 -14.47
CA VAL A 77 -27.23 -0.20 -14.50
C VAL A 77 -26.85 0.70 -13.32
N THR A 78 -26.61 0.11 -12.14
CA THR A 78 -26.37 0.86 -10.89
C THR A 78 -24.93 1.35 -10.79
N VAL A 79 -23.95 0.48 -11.07
CA VAL A 79 -22.52 0.79 -10.87
C VAL A 79 -21.76 0.96 -12.20
N GLY A 80 -22.36 0.59 -13.33
CA GLY A 80 -21.78 0.78 -14.65
C GLY A 80 -21.03 -0.44 -15.20
N LEU A 81 -20.92 -0.49 -16.54
CA LEU A 81 -20.31 -1.60 -17.28
C LEU A 81 -18.81 -1.78 -16.94
N ARG A 82 -18.05 -0.69 -16.93
CA ARG A 82 -16.60 -0.72 -16.65
C ARG A 82 -16.32 -1.17 -15.22
N THR A 83 -17.09 -0.69 -14.26
CA THR A 83 -16.99 -1.09 -12.84
C THR A 83 -17.29 -2.59 -12.67
N VAL A 84 -18.38 -3.09 -13.23
CA VAL A 84 -18.69 -4.53 -13.20
C VAL A 84 -17.58 -5.36 -13.83
N THR A 85 -17.02 -4.90 -14.95
CA THR A 85 -15.90 -5.56 -15.62
C THR A 85 -14.68 -5.64 -14.70
N SER A 86 -14.23 -4.51 -14.15
CA SER A 86 -13.05 -4.44 -13.29
C SER A 86 -13.20 -5.36 -12.06
N VAL A 87 -14.38 -5.37 -11.43
CA VAL A 87 -14.67 -6.24 -10.28
C VAL A 87 -14.66 -7.71 -10.68
N ALA A 88 -15.29 -8.06 -11.82
CA ALA A 88 -15.31 -9.44 -12.30
C ALA A 88 -13.90 -9.96 -12.62
N LEU A 89 -13.07 -9.15 -13.28
CA LEU A 89 -11.68 -9.50 -13.60
C LEU A 89 -10.87 -9.74 -12.33
N ALA A 90 -10.92 -8.80 -11.39
CA ALA A 90 -10.21 -8.86 -10.13
C ALA A 90 -10.59 -10.11 -9.33
N ALA A 91 -11.89 -10.39 -9.19
CA ALA A 91 -12.42 -11.54 -8.46
C ALA A 91 -11.99 -12.88 -9.07
N SER A 92 -12.03 -13.00 -10.40
CA SER A 92 -11.70 -14.25 -11.08
C SER A 92 -10.20 -14.54 -11.11
N ILE A 93 -9.37 -13.51 -11.23
CA ILE A 93 -7.91 -13.69 -11.11
C ILE A 93 -7.54 -14.05 -9.67
N TYR A 94 -8.15 -13.42 -8.66
CA TYR A 94 -7.99 -13.84 -7.28
C TYR A 94 -8.31 -15.33 -7.09
N ASP A 95 -9.48 -15.79 -7.55
CA ASP A 95 -9.88 -17.21 -7.42
C ASP A 95 -8.91 -18.19 -8.09
N LYS A 96 -8.29 -17.78 -9.20
CA LYS A 96 -7.29 -18.58 -9.90
C LYS A 96 -5.98 -18.73 -9.10
N PHE A 97 -5.58 -17.71 -8.36
CA PHE A 97 -4.27 -17.66 -7.70
C PHE A 97 -4.30 -17.89 -6.18
N LYS A 98 -5.47 -17.82 -5.53
CA LYS A 98 -5.60 -17.92 -4.07
C LYS A 98 -5.00 -19.19 -3.47
N SER A 99 -4.93 -20.29 -4.23
CA SER A 99 -4.36 -21.58 -3.79
C SER A 99 -3.07 -21.99 -4.50
N MET A 100 -2.52 -21.18 -5.41
CA MET A 100 -1.36 -21.54 -6.23
C MET A 100 -0.06 -21.11 -5.57
N GLY A 101 0.96 -21.98 -5.43
CA GLY A 101 2.30 -21.68 -4.89
C GLY A 101 2.51 -22.17 -3.45
N ARG A 102 3.70 -21.96 -2.87
CA ARG A 102 4.13 -22.63 -1.62
C ARG A 102 5.00 -21.79 -0.67
N SER A 103 5.74 -20.82 -1.20
CA SER A 103 6.75 -20.03 -0.49
C SER A 103 6.21 -18.68 -0.01
N ILE A 104 5.30 -18.05 -0.75
CA ILE A 104 4.65 -16.82 -0.30
C ILE A 104 3.47 -17.17 0.63
N ASP A 105 3.33 -16.46 1.74
CA ASP A 105 2.12 -16.52 2.58
C ASP A 105 0.94 -15.91 1.82
N ARG A 106 -0.01 -16.76 1.38
CA ARG A 106 -1.18 -16.35 0.59
C ARG A 106 -2.08 -15.37 1.33
N ILE A 107 -2.27 -15.57 2.62
CA ILE A 107 -3.13 -14.72 3.44
C ILE A 107 -2.52 -13.32 3.51
N ARG A 108 -1.23 -13.23 3.83
CA ARG A 108 -0.55 -11.92 3.87
C ARG A 108 -0.48 -11.26 2.50
N PHE A 109 -0.23 -12.03 1.43
CA PHE A 109 -0.18 -11.53 0.05
C PHE A 109 -1.49 -10.88 -0.36
N TRP A 110 -2.61 -11.58 -0.15
CA TRP A 110 -3.92 -11.08 -0.56
C TRP A 110 -4.44 -9.98 0.37
N ARG A 111 -4.08 -9.99 1.66
CA ARG A 111 -4.34 -8.86 2.55
C ARG A 111 -3.64 -7.58 2.10
N HIS A 112 -2.37 -7.67 1.71
CA HIS A 112 -1.64 -6.54 1.12
C HIS A 112 -2.27 -6.10 -0.21
N SER A 113 -2.53 -7.04 -1.11
CA SER A 113 -3.13 -6.73 -2.42
C SER A 113 -4.51 -6.07 -2.27
N LEU A 114 -5.33 -6.52 -1.31
CA LEU A 114 -6.62 -5.93 -1.02
C LEU A 114 -6.48 -4.52 -0.45
N GLU A 115 -5.54 -4.28 0.47
CA GLU A 115 -5.28 -2.94 0.99
C GLU A 115 -4.87 -1.99 -0.14
N VAL A 116 -3.95 -2.41 -1.01
CA VAL A 116 -3.53 -1.61 -2.17
C VAL A 116 -4.70 -1.36 -3.11
N ALA A 117 -5.60 -2.33 -3.33
CA ALA A 117 -6.80 -2.17 -4.14
C ALA A 117 -7.76 -1.11 -3.57
N LEU A 118 -8.10 -1.22 -2.29
CA LEU A 118 -9.01 -0.30 -1.61
C LEU A 118 -8.43 1.11 -1.53
N THR A 119 -7.14 1.21 -1.20
CA THR A 119 -6.38 2.45 -1.15
C THR A 119 -6.30 3.10 -2.53
N SER A 120 -5.99 2.33 -3.58
CA SER A 120 -5.96 2.82 -4.97
C SER A 120 -7.32 3.36 -5.39
N ARG A 121 -8.41 2.67 -5.02
CA ARG A 121 -9.78 3.08 -5.29
C ARG A 121 -10.14 4.39 -4.59
N HIS A 122 -9.72 4.55 -3.34
CA HIS A 122 -9.93 5.79 -2.57
C HIS A 122 -9.15 6.95 -3.19
N ILE A 123 -7.85 6.76 -3.43
CA ILE A 123 -6.97 7.75 -4.06
C ILE A 123 -7.49 8.16 -5.44
N ALA A 124 -7.99 7.21 -6.25
CA ALA A 124 -8.55 7.49 -7.55
C ALA A 124 -9.72 8.48 -7.48
N ARG A 125 -10.63 8.33 -6.53
CA ARG A 125 -11.76 9.25 -6.33
C ARG A 125 -11.29 10.64 -5.95
N GLU A 126 -10.40 10.74 -4.97
CA GLU A 126 -9.86 12.02 -4.51
C GLU A 126 -9.04 12.74 -5.58
N ALA A 127 -8.33 11.97 -6.42
CA ALA A 127 -7.58 12.50 -7.55
C ALA A 127 -8.47 12.79 -8.78
N GLY A 128 -9.77 12.45 -8.77
CA GLY A 128 -10.65 12.58 -9.93
C GLY A 128 -10.26 11.68 -11.11
N TYR A 129 -9.98 10.40 -10.84
CA TYR A 129 -9.78 9.35 -11.84
C TYR A 129 -11.01 8.43 -11.87
N GLU A 130 -11.64 8.29 -13.05
CA GLU A 130 -12.85 7.49 -13.23
C GLU A 130 -12.73 6.49 -14.39
N PRO A 131 -13.22 5.24 -14.24
CA PRO A 131 -13.87 4.70 -13.05
C PRO A 131 -12.85 4.30 -11.98
N ALA A 132 -13.14 4.63 -10.71
CA ALA A 132 -12.29 4.27 -9.58
C ALA A 132 -12.02 2.75 -9.45
N GLU A 133 -12.91 1.90 -9.95
CA GLU A 133 -12.74 0.44 -9.89
C GLU A 133 -11.69 -0.11 -10.85
N GLU A 134 -11.23 0.65 -11.85
CA GLU A 134 -10.00 0.30 -12.56
C GLU A 134 -8.77 0.39 -11.65
N ALA A 135 -8.71 1.39 -10.77
CA ALA A 135 -7.65 1.50 -9.77
C ALA A 135 -7.75 0.39 -8.71
N PHE A 136 -8.96 -0.01 -8.34
CA PHE A 136 -9.17 -1.19 -7.51
C PHE A 136 -8.62 -2.46 -8.16
N ALA A 137 -8.99 -2.73 -9.41
CA ALA A 137 -8.53 -3.92 -10.13
C ALA A 137 -7.01 -3.91 -10.32
N ALA A 138 -6.43 -2.78 -10.73
CA ALA A 138 -4.99 -2.63 -10.87
C ALA A 138 -4.26 -2.82 -9.53
N GLY A 139 -4.78 -2.25 -8.44
CA GLY A 139 -4.23 -2.41 -7.10
C GLY A 139 -4.31 -3.86 -6.58
N LEU A 140 -5.42 -4.57 -6.83
CA LEU A 140 -5.53 -5.99 -6.43
C LEU A 140 -4.57 -6.87 -7.23
N LEU A 141 -4.29 -6.49 -8.47
CA LEU A 141 -3.47 -7.27 -9.40
C LEU A 141 -2.00 -6.83 -9.48
N HIS A 142 -1.62 -5.76 -8.77
CA HIS A 142 -0.31 -5.12 -8.96
C HIS A 142 0.87 -6.08 -8.76
N ASP A 143 0.71 -7.02 -7.83
CA ASP A 143 1.79 -7.92 -7.42
C ASP A 143 1.64 -9.35 -7.98
N ILE A 144 0.69 -9.63 -8.89
CA ILE A 144 0.47 -11.01 -9.38
C ILE A 144 1.72 -11.64 -10.03
N GLY A 145 2.60 -10.82 -10.61
CA GLY A 145 3.83 -11.32 -11.23
C GLY A 145 4.76 -12.00 -10.22
N SER A 146 4.63 -11.66 -8.93
CA SER A 146 5.28 -12.36 -7.83
C SER A 146 4.83 -13.82 -7.73
N LEU A 147 3.53 -14.07 -7.82
CA LEU A 147 2.96 -15.43 -7.77
C LEU A 147 3.37 -16.23 -9.00
N VAL A 148 3.48 -15.57 -10.16
CA VAL A 148 3.94 -16.17 -11.41
C VAL A 148 5.41 -16.58 -11.32
N LEU A 149 6.26 -15.70 -10.80
CA LEU A 149 7.69 -15.99 -10.61
C LEU A 149 7.89 -17.10 -9.58
N GLU A 150 7.13 -17.11 -8.49
CA GLU A 150 7.15 -18.19 -7.52
C GLU A 150 6.71 -19.53 -8.12
N ALA A 151 5.64 -19.56 -8.90
CA ALA A 151 5.14 -20.77 -9.54
C ALA A 151 6.13 -21.31 -10.58
N SER A 152 6.79 -20.42 -11.33
CA SER A 152 7.70 -20.79 -12.43
C SER A 152 9.12 -21.12 -11.95
N PHE A 153 9.57 -20.47 -10.87
CA PHE A 153 10.96 -20.53 -10.38
C PHE A 153 11.01 -20.57 -8.85
N PRO A 154 10.41 -21.58 -8.20
CA PRO A 154 10.20 -21.57 -6.74
C PRO A 154 11.51 -21.45 -5.93
N ASP A 155 12.58 -22.14 -6.35
CA ASP A 155 13.86 -22.14 -5.63
C ASP A 155 14.60 -20.81 -5.76
N GLU A 156 14.70 -20.27 -6.98
CA GLU A 156 15.28 -18.96 -7.25
C GLU A 156 14.46 -17.84 -6.62
N PHE A 157 13.13 -17.94 -6.67
CA PHE A 157 12.23 -16.99 -6.05
C PHE A 157 12.41 -16.96 -4.52
N ALA A 158 12.45 -18.13 -3.86
CA ALA A 158 12.73 -18.22 -2.43
C ALA A 158 14.12 -17.66 -2.07
N LYS A 159 15.13 -17.87 -2.93
CA LYS A 159 16.47 -17.27 -2.75
C LYS A 159 16.44 -15.74 -2.88
N ASN A 160 15.70 -15.21 -3.85
CA ASN A 160 15.54 -13.76 -4.03
C ASN A 160 14.85 -13.12 -2.83
N CYS A 161 13.81 -13.76 -2.26
CA CYS A 161 13.17 -13.30 -1.03
C CYS A 161 14.15 -13.23 0.15
N ARG A 162 14.94 -14.27 0.39
CA ARG A 162 15.97 -14.27 1.45
C ARG A 162 17.04 -13.19 1.24
N LEU A 163 17.38 -12.89 -0.01
CA LEU A 163 18.29 -11.77 -0.31
C LEU A 163 17.64 -10.42 -0.04
N ALA A 164 16.34 -10.26 -0.33
CA ALA A 164 15.62 -9.03 -0.04
C ALA A 164 15.51 -8.73 1.47
N GLU A 165 15.42 -9.77 2.31
CA GLU A 165 15.49 -9.66 3.78
C GLU A 165 16.81 -9.01 4.26
N SER A 166 17.88 -9.05 3.47
CA SER A 166 19.15 -8.37 3.78
C SER A 166 19.15 -6.86 3.51
N GLY A 167 18.00 -6.27 3.15
CA GLY A 167 17.85 -4.84 2.92
C GLY A 167 18.07 -4.40 1.48
N VAL A 168 18.02 -5.32 0.50
CA VAL A 168 18.07 -4.99 -0.93
C VAL A 168 16.65 -5.02 -1.50
N ARG A 169 16.27 -4.03 -2.33
CA ARG A 169 14.97 -4.04 -3.01
C ARG A 169 14.80 -5.33 -3.80
N LEU A 170 13.66 -6.01 -3.62
CA LEU A 170 13.35 -7.24 -4.34
C LEU A 170 13.39 -7.02 -5.86
N THR A 171 12.86 -5.91 -6.36
CA THR A 171 12.92 -5.56 -7.79
C THR A 171 14.35 -5.55 -8.33
N SER A 172 15.32 -5.05 -7.55
CA SER A 172 16.74 -5.05 -7.91
C SER A 172 17.35 -6.45 -7.87
N VAL A 173 16.94 -7.28 -6.91
CA VAL A 173 17.39 -8.69 -6.84
C VAL A 173 16.86 -9.48 -8.04
N GLU A 174 15.57 -9.37 -8.33
CA GLU A 174 14.92 -10.00 -9.48
C GLU A 174 15.55 -9.54 -10.80
N GLN A 175 15.80 -8.23 -10.94
CA GLN A 175 16.43 -7.67 -12.13
C GLN A 175 17.82 -8.27 -12.38
N ARG A 176 18.59 -8.57 -11.33
CA ARG A 176 19.89 -9.24 -11.43
C ARG A 176 19.76 -10.73 -11.76
N THR A 177 18.77 -11.41 -11.17
CA THR A 177 18.55 -12.85 -11.36
C THR A 177 17.96 -13.19 -12.73
N TRP A 178 17.00 -12.38 -13.20
CA TRP A 178 16.15 -12.69 -14.35
C TRP A 178 16.18 -11.65 -15.47
N GLY A 179 16.82 -10.49 -15.26
CA GLY A 179 16.79 -9.39 -16.23
C GLY A 179 15.42 -8.70 -16.33
N THR A 180 14.51 -8.98 -15.40
CA THR A 180 13.17 -8.40 -15.27
C THR A 180 12.75 -8.46 -13.78
N ASN A 181 11.57 -7.93 -13.44
CA ASN A 181 11.02 -7.97 -12.08
C ASN A 181 9.55 -8.42 -12.09
N HIS A 182 8.98 -8.65 -10.90
CA HIS A 182 7.59 -9.08 -10.74
C HIS A 182 6.58 -8.11 -11.38
N ALA A 183 6.80 -6.80 -11.32
CA ALA A 183 5.91 -5.81 -11.95
C ALA A 183 5.81 -6.04 -13.47
N ARG A 184 6.95 -6.19 -14.15
CA ARG A 184 6.99 -6.46 -15.59
C ARG A 184 6.46 -7.84 -15.95
N VAL A 185 6.67 -8.84 -15.10
CA VAL A 185 6.05 -10.17 -15.29
C VAL A 185 4.53 -10.11 -15.15
N GLY A 186 4.01 -9.36 -14.18
CA GLY A 186 2.59 -9.11 -14.01
C GLY A 186 1.98 -8.42 -15.23
N GLN A 187 2.59 -7.32 -15.68
CA GLN A 187 2.18 -6.61 -16.90
C GLN A 187 2.16 -7.54 -18.12
N PHE A 188 3.23 -8.32 -18.32
CA PHE A 188 3.30 -9.27 -19.42
C PHE A 188 2.13 -10.25 -19.38
N LEU A 189 1.85 -10.86 -18.23
CA LEU A 189 0.77 -11.82 -18.08
C LEU A 189 -0.60 -11.19 -18.37
N LEU A 190 -0.89 -10.01 -17.81
CA LEU A 190 -2.15 -9.31 -18.06
C LEU A 190 -2.31 -8.92 -19.53
N THR A 191 -1.22 -8.54 -20.19
CA THR A 191 -1.20 -8.23 -21.62
C THR A 191 -1.51 -9.48 -22.45
N GLN A 192 -0.96 -10.65 -22.09
CA GLN A 192 -1.29 -11.92 -22.77
C GLN A 192 -2.77 -12.28 -22.62
N TRP A 193 -3.37 -11.93 -21.49
CA TRP A 193 -4.80 -12.08 -21.26
C TRP A 193 -5.67 -11.00 -21.88
N LYS A 194 -5.07 -9.99 -22.53
CA LYS A 194 -5.75 -8.87 -23.19
C LYS A 194 -6.59 -8.01 -22.24
N LEU A 195 -6.17 -7.89 -20.98
CA LEU A 195 -6.79 -6.92 -20.06
C LEU A 195 -6.61 -5.49 -20.58
N PRO A 196 -7.43 -4.53 -20.12
CA PRO A 196 -7.28 -3.12 -20.47
C PRO A 196 -5.83 -2.64 -20.28
N GLU A 197 -5.32 -1.89 -21.26
CA GLU A 197 -3.92 -1.43 -21.29
C GLU A 197 -3.58 -0.58 -20.05
N SER A 198 -4.51 0.27 -19.60
CA SER A 198 -4.36 1.07 -18.38
C SER A 198 -4.04 0.22 -17.15
N ILE A 199 -4.76 -0.89 -16.96
CA ILE A 199 -4.51 -1.84 -15.85
C ILE A 199 -3.13 -2.51 -16.04
N CYS A 200 -2.82 -2.95 -17.26
CA CYS A 200 -1.54 -3.59 -17.56
C CYS A 200 -0.35 -2.67 -17.27
N GLU A 201 -0.43 -1.40 -17.68
CA GLU A 201 0.60 -0.39 -17.41
C GLU A 201 0.73 -0.06 -15.93
N ALA A 202 -0.39 0.08 -15.21
CA ALA A 202 -0.37 0.35 -13.78
C ALA A 202 0.30 -0.77 -13.00
N VAL A 203 -0.01 -2.02 -13.35
CA VAL A 203 0.68 -3.21 -12.81
C VAL A 203 2.16 -3.22 -13.21
N GLY A 204 2.52 -2.82 -14.43
CA GLY A 204 3.92 -2.80 -14.87
C GLY A 204 4.79 -1.70 -14.25
N ASN A 205 4.17 -0.60 -13.82
CA ASN A 205 4.85 0.63 -13.44
C ASN A 205 4.67 0.99 -11.94
N HIS A 206 4.13 0.09 -11.10
CA HIS A 206 3.86 0.37 -9.68
C HIS A 206 5.11 0.55 -8.78
N HIS A 207 6.32 0.32 -9.32
CA HIS A 207 7.61 0.63 -8.66
C HIS A 207 8.40 1.76 -9.37
N VAL A 208 7.84 2.39 -10.39
CA VAL A 208 8.51 3.47 -11.13
C VAL A 208 8.64 4.71 -10.25
N VAL A 209 9.80 5.37 -10.31
CA VAL A 209 10.00 6.68 -9.69
C VAL A 209 9.58 7.74 -10.70
N TYR A 210 8.67 8.62 -10.29
CA TYR A 210 8.13 9.68 -11.15
C TYR A 210 8.84 11.00 -10.90
N ALA A 211 8.86 11.87 -11.92
CA ALA A 211 9.38 13.23 -11.77
C ALA A 211 8.32 14.17 -11.18
N GLU A 212 8.77 15.23 -10.51
CA GLU A 212 7.88 16.31 -10.03
C GLU A 212 7.22 17.02 -11.22
N GLY A 213 5.90 17.19 -11.17
CA GLY A 213 5.11 17.81 -12.23
C GLY A 213 4.66 16.85 -13.34
N GLU A 214 4.90 15.55 -13.21
CA GLU A 214 4.49 14.54 -14.19
C GLU A 214 3.00 14.21 -14.06
N MET A 215 2.15 15.08 -14.63
CA MET A 215 0.69 15.01 -14.53
C MET A 215 -0.01 14.39 -15.75
N SER A 216 0.69 13.55 -16.52
CA SER A 216 0.12 12.94 -17.73
C SER A 216 -1.10 12.07 -17.36
N PRO A 217 -2.26 12.24 -18.02
CA PRO A 217 -3.44 11.40 -17.79
C PRO A 217 -3.15 9.89 -17.92
N GLU A 218 -2.26 9.52 -18.83
CA GLU A 218 -1.82 8.15 -19.11
C GLU A 218 -1.08 7.53 -17.91
N HIS A 219 -0.36 8.34 -17.13
CA HIS A 219 0.39 7.88 -15.96
C HIS A 219 -0.41 7.97 -14.66
N LYS A 220 -1.61 8.55 -14.70
CA LYS A 220 -2.40 8.82 -13.48
C LYS A 220 -2.74 7.54 -12.72
N LEU A 221 -3.20 6.50 -13.41
CA LEU A 221 -3.48 5.20 -12.79
C LEU A 221 -2.22 4.54 -12.22
N ASN A 222 -1.11 4.64 -12.95
CA ASN A 222 0.18 4.09 -12.53
C ASN A 222 0.65 4.75 -11.22
N GLN A 223 0.53 6.08 -11.14
CA GLN A 223 0.88 6.84 -9.94
C GLN A 223 -0.05 6.56 -8.76
N ILE A 224 -1.35 6.34 -9.01
CA ILE A 224 -2.33 5.94 -7.97
C ILE A 224 -1.92 4.61 -7.34
N VAL A 225 -1.68 3.57 -8.16
CA VAL A 225 -1.32 2.24 -7.65
C VAL A 225 0.05 2.26 -6.96
N ASN A 226 1.00 3.03 -7.49
CA ASN A 226 2.32 3.22 -6.88
C ASN A 226 2.21 3.86 -5.49
N LEU A 227 1.44 4.96 -5.36
CA LEU A 227 1.23 5.62 -4.08
C LEU A 227 0.53 4.70 -3.08
N ALA A 228 -0.52 4.00 -3.52
CA ALA A 228 -1.26 3.05 -2.69
C ALA A 228 -0.36 1.91 -2.17
N ASN A 229 0.51 1.35 -3.02
CA ASN A 229 1.48 0.35 -2.63
C ASN A 229 2.46 0.90 -1.57
N HIS A 230 2.97 2.12 -1.80
CA HIS A 230 3.92 2.76 -0.91
C HIS A 230 3.33 3.00 0.50
N ILE A 231 2.07 3.41 0.60
CA ILE A 231 1.42 3.74 1.88
C ILE A 231 0.70 2.55 2.55
N SER A 232 0.63 1.39 1.89
CA SER A 232 0.04 0.19 2.48
C SER A 232 0.76 -0.22 3.79
N LYS A 233 0.01 -0.70 4.78
CA LYS A 233 0.53 -1.10 6.09
C LYS A 233 0.74 -2.60 6.18
N PHE A 234 -0.04 -3.38 5.44
CA PHE A 234 0.16 -4.81 5.32
C PHE A 234 1.30 -5.10 4.36
N ARG A 235 2.27 -5.87 4.84
CA ARG A 235 3.38 -6.35 4.02
C ARG A 235 3.42 -7.87 4.10
N PHE A 236 3.58 -8.51 2.95
CA PHE A 236 3.77 -9.95 2.88
C PHE A 236 5.25 -10.34 2.69
N ARG A 237 6.13 -9.33 2.62
CA ARG A 237 7.59 -9.44 2.54
C ARG A 237 8.24 -8.37 3.41
N GLU A 238 9.47 -8.61 3.85
CA GLU A 238 10.27 -7.54 4.43
C GLU A 238 10.66 -6.54 3.33
N VAL A 239 10.30 -5.27 3.55
CA VAL A 239 10.74 -4.17 2.70
C VAL A 239 11.98 -3.58 3.37
N PRO A 240 13.07 -3.36 2.61
CA PRO A 240 14.20 -2.58 3.13
C PRO A 240 13.74 -1.22 3.66
N GLN A 241 14.55 -0.60 4.51
CA GLN A 241 14.36 0.81 4.84
C GLN A 241 14.24 1.62 3.54
N PRO A 242 13.22 2.48 3.37
CA PRO A 242 13.05 3.25 2.15
C PRO A 242 14.31 4.09 1.92
N ASP A 243 14.89 3.96 0.73
CA ASP A 243 16.05 4.78 0.39
C ASP A 243 15.64 6.23 0.09
N LYS A 244 16.63 7.10 -0.15
CA LYS A 244 16.39 8.53 -0.40
C LYS A 244 15.46 8.78 -1.59
N GLU A 245 15.45 7.90 -2.60
CA GLU A 245 14.62 8.04 -3.80
C GLU A 245 13.16 7.67 -3.52
N GLU A 246 12.91 6.59 -2.78
CA GLU A 246 11.56 6.16 -2.37
C GLU A 246 10.88 7.19 -1.48
N PHE A 247 11.63 7.82 -0.58
CA PHE A 247 11.11 8.86 0.30
C PHE A 247 10.72 10.15 -0.46
N GLY A 248 11.41 10.44 -1.57
CA GLY A 248 11.04 11.51 -2.49
C GLY A 248 9.77 11.18 -3.27
N ASN A 249 9.63 9.91 -3.65
CA ASN A 249 8.54 9.45 -4.51
C ASN A 249 7.16 9.60 -3.87
N LYS A 250 6.95 9.27 -2.57
CA LYS A 250 5.65 9.48 -1.88
C LYS A 250 5.17 10.94 -2.02
N ARG A 251 6.06 11.90 -1.77
CA ARG A 251 5.75 13.33 -1.89
C ARG A 251 5.41 13.71 -3.33
N ILE A 252 6.25 13.31 -4.28
CA ILE A 252 6.08 13.62 -5.70
C ILE A 252 4.74 13.06 -6.21
N LEU A 253 4.42 11.81 -5.88
CA LEU A 253 3.15 11.18 -6.26
C LEU A 253 1.95 11.91 -5.66
N THR A 254 2.03 12.31 -4.40
CA THR A 254 0.97 13.08 -3.72
C THR A 254 0.73 14.41 -4.43
N GLU A 255 1.82 15.12 -4.79
CA GLU A 255 1.77 16.41 -5.51
C GLU A 255 1.26 16.24 -6.95
N ASN A 256 1.76 15.26 -7.70
CA ASN A 256 1.35 14.98 -9.07
C ASN A 256 -0.13 14.58 -9.19
N LEU A 257 -0.65 13.87 -8.18
CA LEU A 257 -2.06 13.49 -8.10
C LEU A 257 -2.96 14.61 -7.57
N GLY A 258 -2.40 15.75 -7.16
CA GLY A 258 -3.15 16.89 -6.64
C GLY A 258 -3.78 16.64 -5.26
N LEU A 259 -3.23 15.70 -4.49
CA LEU A 259 -3.78 15.30 -3.19
C LEU A 259 -3.23 16.18 -2.08
N SER A 260 -4.06 16.46 -1.08
CA SER A 260 -3.59 17.11 0.15
C SER A 260 -2.98 16.08 1.11
N LEU A 261 -2.08 16.52 1.99
CA LEU A 261 -1.53 15.66 3.04
C LEU A 261 -2.60 15.20 4.05
N ASP A 262 -3.66 16.00 4.23
CA ASP A 262 -4.74 15.66 5.15
C ASP A 262 -5.57 14.48 4.56
N VAL A 263 -5.90 14.54 3.26
CA VAL A 263 -6.55 13.44 2.54
C VAL A 263 -5.70 12.17 2.59
N LEU A 264 -4.38 12.28 2.35
CA LEU A 264 -3.49 11.12 2.42
C LEU A 264 -3.46 10.50 3.83
N GLY A 265 -3.45 11.33 4.87
CA GLY A 265 -3.54 10.89 6.25
C GLY A 265 -4.84 10.14 6.55
N ASP A 266 -5.97 10.65 6.04
CA ASP A 266 -7.28 9.99 6.17
C ASP A 266 -7.30 8.62 5.46
N VAL A 267 -6.73 8.52 4.26
CA VAL A 267 -6.60 7.24 3.53
C VAL A 267 -5.76 6.24 4.33
N GLU A 268 -4.59 6.68 4.81
CA GLU A 268 -3.71 5.84 5.61
C GLU A 268 -4.42 5.38 6.88
N GLN A 269 -5.10 6.28 7.61
CA GLN A 269 -5.82 5.99 8.85
C GLN A 269 -6.92 4.92 8.67
N ASN A 270 -7.69 4.99 7.59
CA ASN A 270 -8.86 4.12 7.38
C ASN A 270 -8.54 2.79 6.67
N SER A 271 -7.37 2.67 6.01
CA SER A 271 -6.97 1.49 5.23
C SER A 271 -7.22 0.13 5.91
N ILE A 272 -6.82 -0.03 7.18
CA ILE A 272 -6.94 -1.31 7.90
C ILE A 272 -8.40 -1.68 8.19
N SER A 273 -9.21 -0.71 8.63
CA SER A 273 -10.63 -0.96 8.92
C SER A 273 -11.42 -1.22 7.64
N GLU A 274 -11.08 -0.54 6.54
CA GLU A 274 -11.65 -0.82 5.22
C GLU A 274 -11.33 -2.25 4.76
N VAL A 275 -10.08 -2.71 4.89
CA VAL A 275 -9.68 -4.09 4.56
C VAL A 275 -10.50 -5.10 5.38
N ALA A 276 -10.63 -4.88 6.69
CA ALA A 276 -11.40 -5.76 7.57
C ALA A 276 -12.88 -5.83 7.15
N ASN A 277 -13.49 -4.70 6.80
CA ASN A 277 -14.89 -4.62 6.40
C ASN A 277 -15.15 -5.24 5.01
N GLU A 278 -14.33 -4.88 4.01
CA GLU A 278 -14.56 -5.23 2.60
C GLU A 278 -14.11 -6.66 2.24
N SER A 279 -13.16 -7.24 2.99
CA SER A 279 -12.63 -8.60 2.73
C SER A 279 -13.73 -9.67 2.66
N SER A 280 -14.73 -9.59 3.54
CA SER A 280 -15.87 -10.52 3.59
C SER A 280 -16.73 -10.48 2.33
N TYR A 281 -16.99 -9.28 1.79
CA TYR A 281 -17.76 -9.11 0.56
C TYR A 281 -16.98 -9.59 -0.67
N LEU A 282 -15.66 -9.41 -0.66
CA LEU A 282 -14.77 -9.77 -1.75
C LEU A 282 -14.31 -11.25 -1.74
N ASP A 283 -14.65 -12.02 -0.70
CA ASP A 283 -14.15 -13.41 -0.50
C ASP A 283 -12.64 -13.51 -0.30
N VAL A 284 -12.00 -12.42 0.11
CA VAL A 284 -10.54 -12.37 0.22
C VAL A 284 -10.13 -12.82 1.61
N GLU A 285 -9.36 -13.90 1.69
CA GLU A 285 -8.85 -14.39 2.97
C GLU A 285 -7.70 -13.48 3.46
N ILE A 286 -7.95 -12.77 4.57
CA ILE A 286 -6.99 -11.81 5.16
C ILE A 286 -6.42 -12.28 6.51
N GLY A 287 -6.78 -13.49 6.94
CA GLY A 287 -6.36 -14.07 8.22
C GLY A 287 -7.25 -13.64 9.38
N SER A 288 -6.96 -14.17 10.56
CA SER A 288 -7.72 -13.81 11.76
C SER A 288 -7.35 -12.42 12.27
N ILE A 289 -8.23 -11.83 13.09
CA ILE A 289 -7.93 -10.59 13.82
C ILE A 289 -6.69 -10.77 14.70
N GLU A 290 -6.52 -11.95 15.30
CA GLU A 290 -5.34 -12.28 16.11
C GLU A 290 -4.06 -12.25 15.26
N ASP A 291 -4.10 -12.75 14.02
CA ASP A 291 -2.96 -12.68 13.10
C ASP A 291 -2.62 -11.24 12.71
N ILE A 292 -3.64 -10.42 12.43
CA ILE A 292 -3.47 -8.99 12.11
C ILE A 292 -2.85 -8.26 13.30
N LEU A 293 -3.36 -8.48 14.52
CA LEU A 293 -2.84 -7.87 15.75
C LEU A 293 -1.42 -8.32 16.05
N ARG A 294 -1.10 -9.61 15.85
CA ARG A 294 0.25 -10.14 16.02
C ARG A 294 1.23 -9.47 15.04
N ASP A 295 0.83 -9.33 13.77
CA ASP A 295 1.66 -8.68 12.75
C ASP A 295 1.87 -7.19 13.06
N ALA A 296 0.83 -6.50 13.51
CA ALA A 296 0.92 -5.11 13.96
C ALA A 296 1.86 -4.95 15.17
N ASN A 297 1.75 -5.82 16.17
CA ASN A 297 2.64 -5.84 17.34
C ASN A 297 4.10 -6.11 16.96
N HIS A 298 4.36 -6.98 15.98
CA HIS A 298 5.70 -7.24 15.48
C HIS A 298 6.29 -6.01 14.76
N LEU A 299 5.48 -5.33 13.94
CA LEU A 299 5.90 -4.09 13.27
C LEU A 299 6.18 -2.97 14.28
N LEU A 300 5.33 -2.83 15.30
CA LEU A 300 5.54 -1.91 16.43
C LEU A 300 6.88 -2.15 17.12
N PHE A 301 7.16 -3.42 17.45
CA PHE A 301 8.40 -3.78 18.09
C PHE A 301 9.62 -3.48 17.20
N LYS A 302 9.54 -3.76 15.89
CA LYS A 302 10.59 -3.37 14.94
C LYS A 302 10.80 -1.85 14.88
N GLN A 303 9.73 -1.06 14.83
CA GLN A 303 9.81 0.40 14.84
C GLN A 303 10.41 0.93 16.14
N TYR A 304 10.07 0.32 17.28
CA TYR A 304 10.68 0.60 18.57
C TYR A 304 12.21 0.38 18.53
N LEU A 305 12.68 -0.77 18.05
CA LEU A 305 14.11 -1.05 17.95
C LEU A 305 14.85 -0.04 17.05
N ILE A 306 14.23 0.37 15.94
CA ILE A 306 14.79 1.41 15.05
C ILE A 306 14.86 2.75 15.77
N ALA A 307 13.80 3.14 16.49
CA ALA A 307 13.76 4.39 17.24
C ALA A 307 14.81 4.41 18.38
N GLU A 308 15.00 3.29 19.08
CA GLU A 308 16.04 3.11 20.10
C GLU A 308 17.44 3.23 19.49
N GLN A 309 17.68 2.59 18.34
CA GLN A 309 18.95 2.70 17.63
C GLN A 309 19.23 4.16 17.22
N LEU A 310 18.26 4.85 16.63
CA LEU A 310 18.39 6.26 16.25
C LEU A 310 18.64 7.17 17.46
N LEU A 311 18.01 6.89 18.60
CA LEU A 311 18.27 7.59 19.86
C LEU A 311 19.73 7.41 20.29
N HIS A 312 20.25 6.19 20.19
CA HIS A 312 21.64 5.88 20.53
C HIS A 312 22.64 6.57 19.60
N GLU A 313 22.43 6.48 18.27
CA GLU A 313 23.24 7.17 17.26
C GLU A 313 23.24 8.69 17.47
N ASN A 314 22.09 9.25 17.84
CA ASN A 314 21.96 10.66 18.15
C ASN A 314 22.74 11.05 19.43
N MET A 315 22.69 10.24 20.49
CA MET A 315 23.51 10.47 21.69
C MET A 315 25.01 10.41 21.39
N GLN A 316 25.46 9.47 20.55
CA GLN A 316 26.85 9.39 20.11
C GLN A 316 27.26 10.62 19.28
N MET A 317 26.41 11.07 18.36
CA MET A 317 26.62 12.34 17.64
C MET A 317 26.73 13.54 18.59
N GLN A 318 25.91 13.61 19.64
CA GLN A 318 25.99 14.67 20.63
C GLN A 318 27.33 14.66 21.39
N GLN A 319 27.83 13.48 21.77
CA GLN A 319 29.15 13.35 22.40
C GLN A 319 30.25 13.81 21.46
N HIS A 320 30.27 13.35 20.20
CA HIS A 320 31.24 13.81 19.21
C HIS A 320 31.16 15.32 18.95
N LEU A 321 29.96 15.90 18.84
CA LEU A 321 29.81 17.35 18.70
C LEU A 321 30.26 18.10 19.95
N SER A 322 30.15 17.52 21.14
CA SER A 322 30.68 18.10 22.37
C SER A 322 32.20 18.08 22.41
N ASP A 323 32.81 16.99 21.94
CA ASP A 323 34.26 16.77 21.96
C ASP A 323 35.00 17.55 20.85
N THR A 324 34.33 17.81 19.73
CA THR A 324 34.92 18.47 18.55
C THR A 324 34.59 19.98 18.45
N ALA A 325 33.75 20.52 19.33
CA ALA A 325 33.27 21.90 19.21
C ALA A 325 34.27 22.96 19.69
N THR A 326 35.13 23.41 18.78
CA THR A 326 35.80 24.72 18.85
C THR A 326 34.98 25.77 18.08
N GLY A 327 33.83 26.21 18.61
CA GLY A 327 33.00 27.25 17.96
C GLY A 327 31.56 27.38 18.49
N ASN A 328 30.85 28.43 18.03
CA ASN A 328 29.50 28.84 18.46
C ASN A 328 28.38 27.90 17.93
N MET A 329 28.40 26.64 18.36
CA MET A 329 27.44 25.57 17.97
C MET A 329 26.29 25.35 18.98
N GLN A 330 26.04 26.32 19.86
CA GLN A 330 24.98 26.25 20.87
C GLN A 330 23.56 26.02 20.31
N PRO A 331 23.16 26.65 19.17
CA PRO A 331 21.84 26.46 18.59
C PRO A 331 21.61 25.03 18.05
N ILE A 332 22.66 24.41 17.49
CA ILE A 332 22.63 23.03 17.00
C ILE A 332 22.49 22.09 18.21
N ARG A 333 23.27 22.30 19.28
CA ARG A 333 23.16 21.51 20.53
C ARG A 333 21.75 21.56 21.14
N GLU A 334 21.09 22.72 21.15
CA GLU A 334 19.71 22.84 21.63
C GLU A 334 18.67 22.13 20.75
N LEU A 335 18.86 22.17 19.43
CA LEU A 335 17.98 21.51 18.47
C LEU A 335 18.06 19.99 18.62
N VAL A 336 19.28 19.46 18.70
CA VAL A 336 19.52 18.02 18.90
C VAL A 336 18.98 17.57 20.26
N LYS A 337 19.11 18.38 21.33
CA LYS A 337 18.52 18.09 22.65
C LYS A 337 16.99 18.04 22.62
N SER A 338 16.37 18.99 21.91
CA SER A 338 14.92 19.02 21.73
C SER A 338 14.42 17.80 20.93
N PHE A 339 15.21 17.35 19.95
CA PHE A 339 14.92 16.13 19.20
C PHE A 339 15.07 14.86 20.04
N SER A 340 16.09 14.75 20.89
CA SER A 340 16.26 13.63 21.82
C SER A 340 15.09 13.50 22.79
N GLN A 341 14.59 14.63 23.31
CA GLN A 341 13.39 14.62 24.16
C GLN A 341 12.15 14.13 23.38
N PHE A 342 12.02 14.55 22.12
CA PHE A 342 10.89 14.13 21.29
C PHE A 342 10.92 12.63 20.98
N ILE A 343 12.09 12.05 20.62
CA ILE A 343 12.20 10.59 20.44
C ILE A 343 11.88 9.85 21.74
N PHE A 344 12.35 10.35 22.88
CA PHE A 344 12.06 9.76 24.18
C PHE A 344 10.55 9.75 24.48
N ASP A 345 9.87 10.87 24.25
CA ASP A 345 8.41 10.97 24.46
C ASP A 345 7.64 10.02 23.53
N VAL A 346 8.09 9.82 22.28
CA VAL A 346 7.48 8.85 21.36
C VAL A 346 7.77 7.40 21.77
N ASN A 347 8.99 7.09 22.22
CA ASN A 347 9.34 5.76 22.73
C ASN A 347 8.47 5.38 23.94
N GLU A 348 8.22 6.31 24.87
CA GLU A 348 7.32 6.09 25.99
C GLU A 348 5.87 5.81 25.54
N ILE A 349 5.38 6.48 24.49
CA ILE A 349 4.06 6.22 23.92
C ILE A 349 4.00 4.81 23.32
N ILE A 350 5.01 4.41 22.55
CA ILE A 350 5.09 3.08 21.92
C ILE A 350 5.17 1.98 22.99
N ILE A 351 6.00 2.14 24.02
CA ILE A 351 6.14 1.19 25.14
C ILE A 351 4.79 0.99 25.83
N ASN A 352 4.13 2.07 26.24
CA ASN A 352 2.84 2.00 26.94
C ASN A 352 1.75 1.32 26.08
N GLN A 353 1.82 1.46 24.76
CA GLN A 353 0.89 0.82 23.82
C GLN A 353 1.19 -0.66 23.58
N THR A 354 2.46 -1.06 23.46
CA THR A 354 2.84 -2.49 23.38
C THR A 354 2.43 -3.28 24.62
N HIS A 355 2.38 -2.63 25.80
CA HIS A 355 1.85 -3.24 27.02
C HIS A 355 0.32 -3.38 27.04
N THR A 356 -0.43 -2.46 26.40
CA THR A 356 -1.90 -2.50 26.35
C THR A 356 -2.44 -3.47 25.29
N LEU A 357 -1.65 -3.78 24.26
CA LEU A 357 -1.99 -4.74 23.20
C LEU A 357 -1.58 -6.19 23.52
N GLN A 358 -1.20 -6.48 24.77
CA GLN A 358 -1.07 -7.87 25.22
C GLN A 358 -2.46 -8.53 25.24
N PRO A 359 -2.61 -9.77 24.74
CA PRO A 359 -3.91 -10.42 24.69
C PRO A 359 -4.46 -10.55 26.11
N ALA A 360 -5.61 -9.92 26.36
CA ALA A 360 -6.41 -10.25 27.52
C ALA A 360 -6.77 -11.73 27.42
N SER A 361 -6.17 -12.54 28.30
CA SER A 361 -6.48 -13.94 28.45
C SER A 361 -7.91 -14.07 28.97
N SER A 362 -8.89 -14.10 28.05
CA SER A 362 -10.30 -14.50 28.17
C SER A 362 -11.28 -13.44 27.63
N GLY A 363 -12.10 -13.83 26.65
CA GLY A 363 -13.35 -13.14 26.32
C GLY A 363 -13.64 -13.02 24.83
N LYS A 364 -14.85 -13.40 24.44
CA LYS A 364 -15.33 -13.60 23.06
C LYS A 364 -15.20 -12.37 22.14
N ALA A 365 -15.03 -12.67 20.86
CA ALA A 365 -15.05 -11.78 19.72
C ALA A 365 -16.47 -11.31 19.38
N ASP A 366 -16.84 -10.09 19.76
CA ASP A 366 -18.06 -9.44 19.22
C ASP A 366 -17.94 -7.91 18.97
N ASN A 367 -16.84 -7.24 19.32
CA ASN A 367 -16.73 -5.79 19.11
C ASN A 367 -15.45 -5.36 18.37
N ILE A 368 -15.43 -5.54 17.04
CA ILE A 368 -14.46 -4.86 16.16
C ILE A 368 -14.61 -3.32 16.23
N LYS A 369 -15.80 -2.82 16.62
CA LYS A 369 -16.02 -1.39 16.89
C LYS A 369 -15.35 -0.86 18.15
N GLU A 370 -14.91 -1.73 19.09
CA GLU A 370 -14.23 -1.31 20.33
C GLU A 370 -12.74 -1.62 20.36
N ILE A 371 -12.19 -2.25 19.31
CA ILE A 371 -10.75 -2.11 19.01
C ILE A 371 -10.60 -0.68 18.51
N SER A 372 -10.61 0.28 19.44
CA SER A 372 -10.72 1.71 19.13
C SER A 372 -9.73 2.06 18.02
N ASP A 373 -10.08 2.90 17.06
CA ASP A 373 -9.18 3.34 15.99
C ASP A 373 -7.88 4.00 16.52
N ARG A 374 -7.78 4.24 17.83
CA ARG A 374 -6.69 4.98 18.46
C ARG A 374 -5.30 4.32 18.41
N PRO A 375 -5.08 3.02 18.65
CA PRO A 375 -3.74 2.44 18.73
C PRO A 375 -3.03 2.54 17.38
N VAL A 376 -3.65 2.06 16.31
CA VAL A 376 -3.07 2.05 14.96
C VAL A 376 -2.88 3.47 14.41
N VAL A 377 -3.80 4.38 14.69
CA VAL A 377 -3.71 5.79 14.26
C VAL A 377 -2.59 6.53 14.99
N LEU A 378 -2.51 6.41 16.32
CA LEU A 378 -1.42 7.03 17.09
C LEU A 378 -0.04 6.51 16.69
N ILE A 379 0.05 5.23 16.29
CA ILE A 379 1.31 4.63 15.85
C ILE A 379 1.75 5.22 14.50
N ASN A 380 0.85 5.30 13.52
CA ASN A 380 1.17 5.88 12.21
C ASN A 380 1.48 7.38 12.34
N GLU A 381 0.71 8.12 13.13
CA GLU A 381 0.99 9.53 13.44
C GLU A 381 2.37 9.71 14.10
N SER A 382 2.78 8.80 14.99
CA SER A 382 4.07 8.85 15.67
C SER A 382 5.23 8.58 14.70
N VAL A 383 5.07 7.61 13.78
CA VAL A 383 6.06 7.23 12.76
C VAL A 383 6.22 8.32 11.70
N ASP A 384 5.12 8.90 11.21
CA ASP A 384 5.14 10.01 10.27
C ASP A 384 5.79 11.25 10.91
N THR A 385 5.50 11.50 12.19
CA THR A 385 6.10 12.62 12.91
C THR A 385 7.60 12.44 13.11
N ILE A 386 8.07 11.23 13.47
CA ILE A 386 9.50 10.91 13.55
C ILE A 386 10.18 11.10 12.18
N SER A 387 9.56 10.59 11.11
CA SER A 387 10.11 10.65 9.75
C SER A 387 10.24 12.09 9.23
N VAL A 388 9.23 12.93 9.49
CA VAL A 388 9.24 14.36 9.11
C VAL A 388 10.32 15.14 9.88
N ILE A 389 10.49 14.87 11.18
CA ILE A 389 11.48 15.57 12.01
C ILE A 389 12.91 15.15 11.63
N LEU A 390 13.13 13.86 11.33
CA LEU A 390 14.40 13.37 10.78
C LEU A 390 14.77 14.04 9.46
N LYS A 391 13.77 14.32 8.60
CA LYS A 391 13.96 15.00 7.32
C LYS A 391 14.41 16.46 7.51
N GLU A 392 13.80 17.18 8.44
CA GLU A 392 14.17 18.58 8.69
C GLU A 392 15.52 18.69 9.38
N LEU A 393 15.86 17.75 10.27
CA LEU A 393 17.18 17.69 10.90
C LEU A 393 18.28 17.37 9.89
N ARG A 394 18.04 16.44 8.97
CA ARG A 394 18.98 16.12 7.90
C ARG A 394 19.19 17.32 6.96
N ARG A 395 18.11 18.03 6.60
CA ARG A 395 18.16 19.28 5.83
C ARG A 395 18.98 20.37 6.52
N LEU A 396 18.89 20.48 7.85
CA LEU A 396 19.66 21.44 8.65
C LEU A 396 21.14 21.02 8.80
N CYS A 397 21.43 19.72 8.84
CA CYS A 397 22.80 19.20 8.86
C CYS A 397 23.51 19.30 7.50
N ASP A 398 22.78 19.19 6.39
CA ASP A 398 23.32 19.32 5.03
C ASP A 398 23.70 20.77 4.66
N LEU A 399 23.18 21.77 5.40
CA LEU A 399 23.60 23.17 5.32
C LEU A 399 24.92 23.37 6.07
N GLN A 400 26.02 22.87 5.50
CA GLN A 400 27.38 22.90 6.08
C GLN A 400 28.02 24.30 6.22
N SER A 401 27.26 25.40 6.13
CA SER A 401 27.82 26.75 6.34
C SER A 401 26.74 27.75 6.72
N GLY A 402 26.81 28.25 7.97
CA GLY A 402 26.11 29.47 8.41
C GLY A 402 24.62 29.32 8.70
N CYS A 403 24.27 28.57 9.74
CA CYS A 403 22.89 28.58 10.28
C CYS A 403 22.60 29.92 10.98
N ASP A 404 21.82 30.80 10.34
CA ASP A 404 21.34 32.04 10.98
C ASP A 404 20.22 31.75 11.99
N HIS A 405 20.17 32.48 13.10
CA HIS A 405 19.30 32.24 14.25
C HIS A 405 17.79 32.26 13.87
N LYS A 406 17.47 32.96 12.77
CA LYS A 406 16.13 33.05 12.18
C LYS A 406 15.68 31.73 11.54
N VAL A 407 16.56 31.00 10.87
CA VAL A 407 16.26 29.72 10.20
C VAL A 407 15.93 28.64 11.24
N ILE A 408 16.67 28.62 12.34
CA ILE A 408 16.45 27.68 13.46
C ILE A 408 15.13 27.99 14.17
N LYS A 409 14.80 29.26 14.32
CA LYS A 409 13.52 29.69 14.93
C LYS A 409 12.33 29.32 14.05
N ASP A 410 12.41 29.56 12.73
CA ASP A 410 11.36 29.21 11.78
C ASP A 410 11.14 27.68 11.71
N ALA A 411 12.21 26.87 11.75
CA ALA A 411 12.11 25.42 11.81
C ALA A 411 11.47 24.93 13.13
N LYS A 412 11.87 25.49 14.29
CA LYS A 412 11.25 25.19 15.59
C LYS A 412 9.75 25.55 15.61
N ASP A 413 9.38 26.68 15.02
CA ASP A 413 8.00 27.13 14.98
C ASP A 413 7.15 26.32 13.99
N GLN A 414 7.70 25.91 12.84
CA GLN A 414 7.02 25.01 11.90
C GLN A 414 6.79 23.61 12.47
N ILE A 415 7.80 23.03 13.14
CA ILE A 415 7.66 21.74 13.84
C ILE A 415 6.58 21.84 14.92
N ARG A 416 6.59 22.90 15.74
CA ARG A 416 5.56 23.13 16.77
C ARG A 416 4.16 23.36 16.18
N LEU A 417 4.05 24.09 15.06
CA LEU A 417 2.77 24.34 14.41
C LEU A 417 2.18 23.05 13.83
N ARG A 418 3.03 22.17 13.27
CA ARG A 418 2.63 20.87 12.69
C ARG A 418 2.25 19.87 13.78
N ILE A 419 3.03 19.79 14.87
CA ILE A 419 2.68 19.02 16.08
C ILE A 419 1.35 19.51 16.68
N LYS A 420 1.11 20.82 16.72
CA LYS A 420 -0.19 21.39 17.16
C LYS A 420 -1.35 21.07 16.22
N ARG A 421 -1.13 20.91 14.92
CA ARG A 421 -2.17 20.49 13.96
C ARG A 421 -2.52 19.02 14.15
N LEU A 422 -1.51 18.16 14.31
CA LEU A 422 -1.68 16.74 14.65
C LEU A 422 -2.44 16.57 15.99
N HIS A 423 -2.16 17.43 16.98
CA HIS A 423 -2.88 17.41 18.26
C HIS A 423 -4.26 18.10 18.22
N LYS A 424 -4.55 18.99 17.26
CA LYS A 424 -5.86 19.65 17.14
C LYS A 424 -6.97 18.72 16.63
N GLY A 425 -6.61 17.64 15.93
CA GLY A 425 -7.54 16.54 15.62
C GLY A 425 -8.09 15.83 16.87
N LYS A 426 -7.47 16.03 18.04
CA LYS A 426 -7.94 15.47 19.32
C LYS A 426 -9.07 16.26 20.00
N VAL A 427 -9.39 17.49 19.59
CA VAL A 427 -10.30 18.38 20.34
C VAL A 427 -11.72 18.46 19.76
N THR A 428 -11.95 18.03 18.52
CA THR A 428 -13.29 18.03 17.91
C THR A 428 -14.09 16.73 18.13
N ALA A 429 -13.53 15.75 18.85
CA ALA A 429 -14.20 14.47 19.17
C ALA A 429 -14.47 14.30 20.69
N THR A 430 -14.68 15.41 21.39
CA THR A 430 -15.25 15.43 22.74
C THR A 430 -16.29 16.54 22.85
N VAL A 431 -17.48 16.24 22.31
CA VAL A 431 -18.76 16.72 22.85
C VAL A 431 -19.63 15.49 23.05
#